data_AF-A0A3N5UNY9-F1
#
_entry.id   AF-A0A3N5UNY9-F1
#
_cell.length_a   1.000
_cell.length_b   1.000
_cell.length_c   1.000
_cell.angle_alpha   90.00
_cell.angle_beta   90.00
_cell.angle_gamma   90.00
#
_symmetry.space_group_name_H-M   'P 1'
#
loop_
_entity.id
_entity.type
_entity.pdbx_description
1 polymer ?
#
loop_
_entity_poly.entity_id
_entity_poly.type
_entity_poly.pdbx_seq_one_letter_code
_entity_poly.pdbx_strand_id
1 'polypeptide(L)'
;MFTRIVSFLPSATEILYLLECQDALYGVTHQCNFPSEARNKPQVIRSVFDSESMTSLQIEEKIQELAKLQNDFFMINYDMLKKIQPDLIISQGLCDVCSPH
;
A
#
# COMPACT_ATOMS: atom_id res chain seq x y z
N MET A 1 16.24 9.32 14.25
CA MET A 1 15.60 9.96 13.08
C MET A 1 15.33 8.84 12.09
N PHE A 2 14.11 8.74 11.57
CA PHE A 2 13.75 7.70 10.60
C PHE A 2 14.38 8.04 9.24
N THR A 3 14.95 7.05 8.58
CA THR A 3 15.72 7.20 7.34
C THR A 3 15.23 6.26 6.23
N ARG A 4 14.44 5.23 6.59
CA ARG A 4 13.92 4.22 5.67
C ARG A 4 12.45 3.98 5.99
N ILE A 5 11.62 4.88 5.51
CA ILE A 5 10.17 4.89 5.69
C ILE A 5 9.54 4.04 4.58
N VAL A 6 8.56 3.23 4.95
CA VAL A 6 7.67 2.55 4.03
C VAL A 6 6.23 2.99 4.32
N SER A 7 5.51 3.37 3.27
CA SER A 7 4.11 3.79 3.36
C SER A 7 3.20 2.71 2.81
N PHE A 8 2.21 2.31 3.62
CA PHE A 8 1.24 1.29 3.27
C PHE A 8 -0.05 1.86 2.65
N LEU A 9 -0.14 3.17 2.44
CA LEU A 9 -1.32 3.82 1.90
C LEU A 9 -0.99 5.07 1.06
N PRO A 10 -1.78 5.40 0.02
CA PRO A 10 -1.52 6.55 -0.85
C PRO A 10 -1.48 7.88 -0.10
N SER A 11 -2.42 8.11 0.82
CA SER A 11 -2.49 9.37 1.57
C SER A 11 -1.25 9.65 2.42
N ALA A 12 -0.69 8.63 3.09
CA ALA A 12 0.56 8.77 3.83
C ALA A 12 1.75 9.05 2.90
N THR A 13 1.77 8.42 1.72
CA THR A 13 2.78 8.72 0.70
C THR A 13 2.70 10.18 0.26
N GLU A 14 1.50 10.68 -0.05
CA GLU A 14 1.28 12.08 -0.43
C GLU A 14 1.71 13.07 0.65
N ILE A 15 1.38 12.77 1.92
CA ILE A 15 1.83 13.57 3.07
C ILE A 15 3.36 13.60 3.18
N LEU A 16 4.04 12.46 2.99
CA LEU A 16 5.51 12.41 3.02
C LEU A 16 6.15 13.26 1.92
N TYR A 17 5.56 13.28 0.72
CA TYR A 17 6.01 14.18 -0.35
C TYR A 17 5.76 15.65 0.00
N LEU A 18 4.60 15.98 0.55
CA LEU A 18 4.26 17.35 0.97
C LEU A 18 5.20 17.87 2.06
N LEU A 19 5.68 16.98 2.94
CA LEU A 19 6.64 17.29 4.00
C LEU A 19 8.11 17.17 3.54
N GLU A 20 8.36 17.08 2.23
CA GLU A 20 9.70 16.97 1.65
C GLU A 20 10.52 15.75 2.15
N CYS A 21 9.83 14.69 2.59
CA CYS A 21 10.42 13.47 3.16
C CYS A 21 10.60 12.34 2.12
N GLN A 22 10.42 12.62 0.83
CA GLN A 22 10.49 11.62 -0.25
C GLN A 22 11.83 10.88 -0.33
N ASP A 23 12.93 11.47 0.12
CA ASP A 23 14.25 10.84 0.10
C ASP A 23 14.38 9.73 1.16
N ALA A 24 13.58 9.82 2.22
CA ALA A 24 13.46 8.79 3.24
C ALA A 24 12.37 7.75 2.89
N LEU A 25 11.63 7.91 1.79
CA LEU A 25 10.57 6.98 1.37
C LEU A 25 11.12 5.88 0.44
N TYR A 26 11.11 4.64 0.91
CA TYR A 26 11.70 3.48 0.23
C TYR A 26 10.68 2.45 -0.26
N GLY A 27 9.42 2.54 0.15
CA GLY A 27 8.38 1.62 -0.29
C GLY A 27 7.00 2.25 -0.24
N VAL A 28 6.17 1.92 -1.23
CA VAL A 28 4.81 2.45 -1.41
C VAL A 28 3.84 1.33 -1.79
N THR A 29 2.55 1.61 -1.85
CA THR A 29 1.55 0.70 -2.44
C THR A 29 1.44 0.91 -3.96
N HIS A 30 0.98 -0.11 -4.68
CA HIS A 30 0.63 -0.02 -6.12
C HIS A 30 -0.30 1.14 -6.48
N GLN A 31 -1.12 1.60 -5.55
CA GLN A 31 -2.05 2.72 -5.76
C GLN A 31 -1.40 4.11 -5.60
N CYS A 32 -0.14 4.19 -5.16
CA CYS A 32 0.57 5.47 -5.05
C CYS A 32 0.89 6.03 -6.42
N ASN A 33 0.05 6.94 -6.90
CA ASN A 33 0.11 7.50 -8.24
C ASN A 33 0.32 9.02 -8.27
N PHE A 34 0.33 9.67 -7.11
CA PHE A 34 0.58 11.09 -6.88
C PHE A 34 1.56 11.32 -5.70
N PRO A 35 2.50 12.28 -5.80
CA PRO A 35 2.94 12.89 -7.06
C PRO A 35 3.51 11.81 -8.00
N SER A 36 3.69 12.12 -9.29
CA SER A 36 4.01 11.09 -10.30
C SER A 36 5.28 10.28 -9.99
N GLU A 37 6.21 10.89 -9.26
CA GLU A 37 7.47 10.36 -8.77
C GLU A 37 7.26 9.21 -7.78
N ALA A 38 6.11 9.17 -7.07
CA ALA A 38 5.77 8.10 -6.15
C ALA A 38 5.69 6.75 -6.86
N ARG A 39 5.32 6.74 -8.16
CA ARG A 39 5.26 5.52 -8.98
C ARG A 39 6.63 4.88 -9.20
N ASN A 40 7.71 5.65 -9.06
CA ASN A 40 9.08 5.17 -9.22
C ASN A 40 9.60 4.47 -7.95
N LYS A 41 8.89 4.60 -6.82
CA LYS A 41 9.26 3.93 -5.57
C LYS A 41 8.91 2.44 -5.63
N PRO A 42 9.67 1.57 -4.95
CA PRO A 42 9.34 0.15 -4.86
C PRO A 42 7.92 -0.08 -4.32
N GLN A 43 7.13 -0.85 -5.05
CA GLN A 43 5.81 -1.27 -4.58
C GLN A 43 5.94 -2.44 -3.61
N VAL A 44 5.64 -2.21 -2.34
CA VAL A 44 5.66 -3.20 -1.27
C VAL A 44 4.30 -3.83 -0.99
N ILE A 45 3.23 -3.22 -1.51
CA ILE A 45 1.85 -3.70 -1.35
C ILE A 45 1.15 -3.76 -2.69
N ARG A 46 0.43 -4.86 -2.91
CA ARG A 46 -0.44 -5.08 -4.08
C ARG A 46 -1.80 -5.61 -3.64
N SER A 47 -2.84 -5.28 -4.40
CA SER A 47 -4.13 -5.95 -4.27
C SER A 47 -4.03 -7.42 -4.72
N VAL A 48 -4.81 -8.31 -4.11
CA VAL A 48 -4.91 -9.72 -4.54
C VAL A 48 -5.75 -9.91 -5.80
N PHE A 49 -6.50 -8.88 -6.19
CA PHE A 49 -7.28 -8.83 -7.43
C PHE A 49 -7.04 -7.51 -8.16
N ASP A 50 -7.13 -7.53 -9.48
CA ASP A 50 -7.01 -6.33 -10.29
C ASP A 50 -8.34 -5.57 -10.31
N SER A 51 -8.48 -4.57 -9.45
CA SER A 51 -9.68 -3.74 -9.39
C SER A 51 -9.82 -2.81 -10.59
N GLU A 52 -8.74 -2.50 -11.33
CA GLU A 52 -8.80 -1.53 -12.43
C GLU A 52 -9.54 -2.08 -13.65
N SER A 53 -9.57 -3.41 -13.82
CA SER A 53 -10.31 -4.09 -14.89
C SER A 53 -11.74 -4.51 -14.50
N MET A 54 -12.19 -4.14 -13.30
CA MET A 54 -13.46 -4.59 -12.73
C MET A 54 -14.46 -3.44 -12.55
N THR A 55 -15.75 -3.74 -12.69
CA THR A 55 -16.83 -2.84 -12.29
C THR A 55 -16.98 -2.81 -10.77
N SER A 56 -17.59 -1.76 -10.22
CA SER A 56 -17.85 -1.66 -8.78
C SER A 56 -18.66 -2.85 -8.24
N LEU A 57 -19.60 -3.38 -9.02
CA LEU A 57 -20.37 -4.57 -8.62
C LEU A 57 -19.46 -5.81 -8.51
N GLN A 58 -18.58 -6.02 -9.49
CA GLN A 58 -17.63 -7.14 -9.47
C GLN A 58 -16.62 -7.00 -8.31
N ILE A 59 -16.20 -5.77 -8.00
CA ILE A 59 -15.32 -5.49 -6.86
C ILE A 59 -16.03 -5.86 -5.55
N GLU A 60 -17.28 -5.41 -5.37
CA GLU A 60 -18.10 -5.75 -4.20
C GLU A 60 -18.25 -7.27 -4.04
N GLU A 61 -18.61 -7.97 -5.12
CA GLU A 61 -18.74 -9.43 -5.13
C GLU A 61 -17.43 -10.12 -4.72
N LYS A 62 -16.29 -9.63 -5.22
CA LYS A 62 -14.97 -10.17 -4.89
C LYS A 62 -14.58 -9.91 -3.45
N ILE A 63 -14.85 -8.71 -2.93
CA ILE A 63 -14.62 -8.38 -1.52
C ILE A 63 -15.45 -9.29 -0.61
N GLN A 64 -16.73 -9.50 -0.93
CA GLN A 64 -17.59 -10.41 -0.16
C GLN A 64 -17.11 -11.86 -0.20
N GLU A 65 -16.62 -12.33 -1.35
CA GLU A 65 -16.03 -13.67 -1.50
C GLU A 65 -14.79 -13.82 -0.60
N LEU A 66 -13.86 -12.87 -0.66
CA LEU A 66 -12.63 -12.89 0.14
C LEU A 66 -12.92 -12.79 1.64
N ALA A 67 -13.85 -11.94 2.04
CA ALA A 67 -14.28 -11.78 3.43
C ALA A 67 -14.89 -13.08 3.99
N LYS A 68 -15.73 -13.79 3.21
CA LYS A 68 -16.29 -15.10 3.61
C LYS A 68 -15.23 -16.17 3.82
N LEU A 69 -14.15 -16.10 3.04
CA LEU A 69 -13.04 -17.04 3.09
C LEU A 69 -11.96 -16.64 4.10
N GLN A 70 -12.09 -15.49 4.78
CA GLN A 70 -11.07 -14.90 5.65
C GLN A 70 -9.72 -14.73 4.95
N ASN A 71 -9.74 -14.42 3.66
CA ASN A 71 -8.54 -14.19 2.86
C ASN A 71 -8.13 -12.71 2.93
N ASP A 72 -6.82 -12.47 2.80
CA ASP A 72 -6.28 -11.11 2.75
C ASP A 72 -6.71 -10.38 1.46
N PHE A 73 -7.03 -9.09 1.58
CA PHE A 73 -7.32 -8.23 0.43
C PHE A 73 -6.04 -7.70 -0.23
N PHE A 74 -4.94 -7.69 0.50
CA PHE A 74 -3.65 -7.17 0.07
C PHE A 74 -2.54 -8.18 0.30
N MET A 75 -1.57 -8.22 -0.62
CA MET A 75 -0.32 -8.95 -0.46
C MET A 75 0.81 -7.98 -0.13
N ILE A 76 1.51 -8.27 0.96
CA ILE A 76 2.74 -7.59 1.36
C ILE A 76 3.94 -8.32 0.76
N ASN A 77 4.81 -7.58 0.07
CA ASN A 77 6.08 -8.09 -0.45
C ASN A 77 7.13 -8.13 0.67
N TYR A 78 7.12 -9.20 1.46
CA TYR A 78 8.04 -9.40 2.58
C TYR A 78 9.52 -9.42 2.16
N ASP A 79 9.84 -9.92 0.98
CA ASP A 79 11.23 -9.94 0.49
C ASP A 79 11.73 -8.52 0.20
N MET A 80 10.86 -7.67 -0.36
CA MET A 80 11.16 -6.26 -0.53
C MET A 80 11.31 -5.55 0.81
N LEU A 81 10.45 -5.82 1.80
CA LEU A 81 10.58 -5.25 3.15
C LEU A 81 11.91 -5.67 3.81
N LYS A 82 12.30 -6.93 3.69
CA LYS A 82 13.60 -7.42 4.19
C LYS A 82 14.78 -6.73 3.51
N LYS A 83 14.66 -6.42 2.21
CA LYS A 83 15.68 -5.70 1.44
C LYS A 83 15.76 -4.21 1.84
N ILE A 84 14.61 -3.56 2.06
CA ILE A 84 14.55 -2.15 2.46
C ILE A 84 15.00 -1.97 3.91
N GLN A 85 14.70 -2.93 4.79
CA GLN A 85 14.91 -2.85 6.24
C GLN A 85 14.32 -1.55 6.84
N PRO A 86 13.01 -1.31 6.70
CA PRO A 86 12.42 -0.05 7.14
C PRO A 86 12.62 0.18 8.63
N ASP A 87 12.87 1.43 9.01
CA ASP A 87 12.90 1.88 10.41
C ASP A 87 11.58 2.51 10.85
N LEU A 88 10.69 2.80 9.90
CA LEU A 88 9.30 3.21 10.12
C LEU A 88 8.39 2.64 9.03
N ILE A 89 7.27 2.05 9.44
CA ILE A 89 6.16 1.72 8.55
C ILE A 89 4.96 2.57 8.94
N ILE A 90 4.37 3.29 7.98
CA ILE A 90 3.15 4.07 8.17
C ILE A 90 1.99 3.28 7.56
N SER A 91 1.00 2.93 8.38
CA SER A 91 -0.21 2.22 7.96
C SER A 91 -1.46 2.90 8.56
N GLN A 92 -2.65 2.45 8.18
CA GLN A 92 -3.89 2.77 8.87
C GLN A 92 -4.43 1.54 9.60
N GLY A 93 -5.17 1.75 10.69
CA GLY A 93 -5.82 0.68 11.45
C GLY A 93 -7.33 0.87 11.56
N LEU A 94 -7.94 1.55 10.58
CA LEU A 94 -9.33 2.02 10.67
C LEU A 94 -10.32 1.17 9.86
N CYS A 95 -9.86 0.31 8.96
CA CYS A 95 -10.76 -0.44 8.07
C CYS A 95 -10.27 -1.86 7.83
N ASP A 96 -11.09 -2.86 8.18
CA ASP A 96 -10.78 -4.29 7.98
C ASP A 96 -10.69 -4.70 6.50
N VAL A 97 -11.15 -3.83 5.59
CA VAL A 97 -11.14 -4.07 4.14
C VAL A 97 -10.00 -3.32 3.46
N CYS A 98 -9.77 -2.06 3.85
CA CYS A 98 -8.85 -1.16 3.16
C CYS A 98 -7.46 -1.08 3.82
N SER A 99 -7.27 -1.70 4.97
CA SER A 99 -6.00 -1.66 5.70
C SER A 99 -5.20 -2.93 5.41
N PRO A 100 -3.97 -2.82 4.90
CA PRO A 100 -3.05 -3.95 4.86
C PRO A 100 -2.60 -4.26 6.30
N HIS A 101 -2.86 -5.48 6.75
CA HIS A 101 -2.49 -6.01 8.07
C HIS A 101 -1.43 -7.11 7.95
#